data_AF-A0A920VVC0-F1
#
_entry.id   AF-A0A920VVC0-F1
#
_cell.length_a   1.000
_cell.length_b   1.000
_cell.length_c   1.000
_cell.angle_alpha   90.00
_cell.angle_beta   90.00
_cell.angle_gamma   90.00
#
_symmetry.space_group_name_H-M   'P 1'
#
loop_
_entity.id
_entity.type
_entity.pdbx_description
1 polymer ?
#
loop_
_entity_poly.entity_id
_entity_poly.type
_entity_poly.pdbx_seq_one_letter_code
_entity_poly.pdbx_strand_id
1 'polypeptide(L)'
;MNNFVAIIPAAGDSSRYSGEVPKQFLRVDGRTVLELSIKPLLDFSECLGVCVLVPPEDQYHKALEIKDNPKIFLVEGGTSRIDSVSKGVKFWQQSELSYDYILIHDAARPCLRSSDVQQLLISL
;
A
#
# COMPACT_ATOMS: atom_id res chain seq x y z
N MET A 1 21.79 0.20 -3.20
CA MET A 1 20.75 -0.54 -2.45
C MET A 1 19.83 -1.17 -3.48
N ASN A 2 19.21 -2.28 -3.15
CA ASN A 2 18.34 -3.03 -4.05
C ASN A 2 17.01 -2.27 -4.24
N ASN A 3 16.53 -2.22 -5.48
CA ASN A 3 15.28 -1.56 -5.82
C ASN A 3 14.10 -2.45 -5.42
N PHE A 4 12.99 -1.83 -5.02
CA PHE A 4 11.80 -2.57 -4.64
C PHE A 4 10.52 -1.91 -5.14
N VAL A 5 9.50 -2.73 -5.23
CA VAL A 5 8.10 -2.29 -5.38
C VAL A 5 7.30 -2.75 -4.16
N ALA A 6 6.19 -2.09 -3.88
CA ALA A 6 5.36 -2.41 -2.73
C ALA A 6 3.94 -2.84 -3.13
N ILE A 7 3.32 -3.65 -2.27
CA ILE A 7 1.93 -4.07 -2.33
C ILE A 7 1.25 -3.72 -1.01
N ILE A 8 0.15 -2.98 -1.09
CA ILE A 8 -0.63 -2.53 0.06
C ILE A 8 -2.06 -3.08 -0.07
N PRO A 9 -2.40 -4.20 0.59
CA PRO A 9 -3.76 -4.71 0.60
C PRO A 9 -4.66 -3.79 1.45
N ALA A 10 -5.53 -3.03 0.78
CA ALA A 10 -6.46 -2.08 1.39
C ALA A 10 -7.94 -2.35 1.02
N ALA A 11 -8.23 -3.47 0.36
CA ALA A 11 -9.57 -3.83 -0.13
C ALA A 11 -10.48 -4.48 0.93
N GLY A 12 -9.98 -4.65 2.16
CA GLY A 12 -10.74 -5.29 3.23
C GLY A 12 -11.84 -4.39 3.79
N ASP A 13 -12.99 -5.00 4.07
CA ASP A 13 -14.20 -4.38 4.64
C ASP A 13 -14.08 -3.94 6.10
N SER A 14 -12.97 -4.27 6.76
CA SER A 14 -12.77 -4.02 8.19
C SER A 14 -13.89 -4.59 9.08
N SER A 15 -14.45 -5.75 8.76
CA SER A 15 -15.57 -6.42 9.50
C SER A 15 -15.45 -6.52 11.04
N ARG A 16 -14.25 -6.45 11.61
CA ARG A 16 -14.02 -6.42 13.08
C ARG A 16 -14.05 -5.01 13.70
N TYR A 17 -14.07 -3.99 12.87
CA TYR A 17 -14.12 -2.58 13.25
C TYR A 17 -15.55 -2.09 13.02
N SER A 18 -16.20 -1.61 14.08
CA SER A 18 -17.63 -1.27 14.08
C SER A 18 -17.91 0.17 13.62
N GLY A 19 -17.12 0.69 12.68
CA GLY A 19 -17.27 2.06 12.15
C GLY A 19 -17.83 2.09 10.74
N GLU A 20 -18.49 3.19 10.38
CA GLU A 20 -19.09 3.38 9.05
C GLU A 20 -18.03 3.59 7.93
N VAL A 21 -16.85 4.08 8.31
CA VAL A 21 -15.71 4.26 7.42
C VAL A 21 -14.73 3.10 7.63
N PRO A 22 -14.29 2.40 6.57
CA PRO A 22 -13.27 1.35 6.69
C PRO A 22 -12.01 1.91 7.35
N LYS A 23 -11.44 1.17 8.31
CA LYS A 23 -10.44 1.73 9.24
C LYS A 23 -9.21 2.33 8.56
N GLN A 24 -8.83 1.81 7.39
CA GLN A 24 -7.70 2.30 6.60
C GLN A 24 -7.92 3.71 6.04
N PHE A 25 -9.17 4.17 5.95
CA PHE A 25 -9.52 5.51 5.45
C PHE A 25 -9.83 6.51 6.58
N LEU A 26 -9.80 6.08 7.84
CA LEU A 26 -9.91 6.99 8.99
C LEU A 26 -8.75 7.97 9.00
N ARG A 27 -9.01 9.21 9.44
CA ARG A 27 -7.99 10.24 9.51
C ARG A 27 -7.36 10.33 10.89
N VAL A 28 -6.04 10.46 10.91
CA VAL A 28 -5.19 10.77 12.07
C VAL A 28 -4.32 11.95 11.67
N ASP A 29 -4.38 13.05 12.42
CA ASP A 29 -3.69 14.31 12.09
C ASP A 29 -3.90 14.76 10.62
N GLY A 30 -5.15 14.67 10.15
CA GLY A 30 -5.55 15.12 8.82
C GLY A 30 -5.27 14.15 7.67
N ARG A 31 -4.49 13.08 7.88
CA ARG A 31 -4.16 12.07 6.86
C ARG A 31 -4.84 10.74 7.15
N THR A 32 -5.18 9.98 6.12
CA THR A 32 -5.74 8.64 6.30
C THR A 32 -4.70 7.67 6.86
N VAL A 33 -5.14 6.64 7.58
CA VAL A 33 -4.29 5.55 8.08
C VAL A 33 -3.53 4.87 6.94
N LEU A 34 -4.15 4.73 5.76
CA LEU A 34 -3.52 4.23 4.53
C LEU A 34 -2.36 5.13 4.08
N GLU A 35 -2.57 6.44 4.01
CA GLU A 35 -1.53 7.40 3.61
C GLU A 35 -0.35 7.39 4.57
N LEU A 36 -0.63 7.31 5.87
CA LEU A 36 0.41 7.19 6.90
C LEU A 36 1.18 5.87 6.77
N SER A 37 0.51 4.77 6.41
CA SER A 37 1.14 3.46 6.21
C SER A 37 2.04 3.42 4.96
N ILE A 38 1.70 4.19 3.93
CA ILE A 38 2.42 4.22 2.65
C ILE A 38 3.59 5.21 2.68
N LYS A 39 3.43 6.36 3.34
CA LYS A 39 4.40 7.45 3.32
C LYS A 39 5.85 6.99 3.57
N PRO A 40 6.16 6.16 4.59
CA PRO A 40 7.54 5.73 4.84
C PRO A 40 8.19 5.01 3.67
N LEU A 41 7.41 4.31 2.83
CA LEU A 41 7.91 3.60 1.65
C LEU A 41 8.21 4.57 0.50
N LEU A 42 7.35 5.56 0.29
CA LEU A 42 7.50 6.56 -0.78
C LEU A 42 8.73 7.46 -0.58
N ASP A 43 9.16 7.64 0.66
CA ASP A 43 10.33 8.46 1.01
C ASP A 43 11.67 7.80 0.58
N PHE A 44 11.67 6.54 0.14
CA PHE A 44 12.85 5.86 -0.43
C PHE A 44 13.00 6.11 -1.93
N SER A 45 14.23 6.42 -2.36
CA SER A 45 14.58 6.49 -3.78
C SER A 45 14.44 5.13 -4.47
N GLU A 46 14.75 4.06 -3.76
CA GLU A 46 14.73 2.66 -4.17
C GLU A 46 13.31 2.10 -4.33
N CYS A 47 12.31 2.79 -3.76
CA CYS A 47 10.91 2.46 -4.00
C CYS A 47 10.50 2.93 -5.39
N LEU A 48 10.39 2.00 -6.34
CA LEU A 48 10.02 2.30 -7.71
C LEU A 48 8.51 2.49 -7.89
N GLY A 49 7.70 1.90 -7.01
CA GLY A 49 6.25 2.04 -7.04
C GLY A 49 5.53 1.30 -5.92
N VAL A 50 4.28 1.68 -5.69
CA VAL A 50 3.40 1.16 -4.65
C VAL A 50 2.04 0.83 -5.26
N CYS A 51 1.70 -0.45 -5.29
CA CYS A 51 0.43 -0.97 -5.77
C CYS A 51 -0.52 -1.08 -4.58
N VAL A 52 -1.59 -0.28 -4.58
CA VAL A 52 -2.58 -0.24 -3.51
C VAL A 52 -3.84 -0.93 -3.99
N LEU A 53 -4.20 -2.03 -3.34
CA LEU A 53 -5.36 -2.82 -3.68
C LEU A 53 -6.57 -2.25 -2.96
N VAL A 54 -7.50 -1.64 -3.67
CA VAL A 54 -8.69 -0.97 -3.12
C VAL A 54 -9.97 -1.73 -3.45
N PRO A 55 -11.06 -1.59 -2.67
CA PRO A 55 -12.31 -2.25 -3.03
C PRO A 55 -12.86 -1.71 -4.36
N PRO A 56 -13.51 -2.55 -5.17
CA PRO A 56 -14.19 -2.10 -6.38
C PRO A 56 -15.26 -1.07 -6.02
N GLU A 57 -15.37 -0.01 -6.82
CA GLU A 57 -16.36 1.07 -6.66
C GLU A 57 -16.31 1.86 -5.34
N ASP A 58 -15.20 1.81 -4.61
CA ASP A 58 -15.10 2.55 -3.36
C ASP A 58 -14.92 4.06 -3.57
N GLN A 59 -15.76 4.88 -2.93
CA GLN A 59 -15.61 6.33 -2.93
C GLN A 59 -14.37 6.81 -2.14
N TYR A 60 -13.90 6.04 -1.17
CA TYR A 60 -12.83 6.48 -0.25
C TYR A 60 -11.47 6.61 -0.93
N HIS A 61 -11.13 5.72 -1.88
CA HIS A 61 -9.84 5.81 -2.56
C HIS A 61 -9.73 7.03 -3.51
N LYS A 62 -10.87 7.53 -4.03
CA LYS A 62 -10.92 8.74 -4.87
C LYS A 62 -10.56 10.02 -4.09
N ALA A 63 -10.70 9.98 -2.76
CA ALA A 63 -10.42 11.08 -1.86
C ALA A 63 -8.99 11.05 -1.26
N LEU A 64 -8.17 10.06 -1.62
CA LEU A 64 -6.78 9.99 -1.16
C LEU A 64 -5.96 11.10 -1.82
N GLU A 65 -5.17 11.82 -1.01
CA GLU A 65 -4.24 12.85 -1.48
C GLU A 65 -3.07 12.23 -2.24
N ILE A 66 -2.73 10.97 -1.93
CA ILE A 66 -1.64 10.23 -2.57
C ILE A 66 -1.96 9.72 -3.97
N LYS A 67 -3.21 9.83 -4.45
CA LYS A 67 -3.65 9.26 -5.74
C LYS A 67 -2.90 9.85 -6.95
N ASP A 68 -2.46 11.11 -6.83
CA ASP A 68 -1.77 11.83 -7.90
C ASP A 68 -0.23 11.65 -7.82
N ASN A 69 0.27 10.88 -6.85
CA ASN A 69 1.68 10.55 -6.77
C ASN A 69 2.05 9.57 -7.90
N PRO A 70 3.07 9.86 -8.73
CA PRO A 70 3.42 9.03 -9.89
C PRO A 70 3.91 7.61 -9.53
N LYS A 71 4.27 7.37 -8.27
CA LYS A 71 4.65 6.04 -7.77
C LYS A 71 3.44 5.21 -7.29
N ILE A 72 2.24 5.78 -7.22
CA ILE A 72 1.05 5.10 -6.68
C ILE A 72 0.21 4.53 -7.81
N PHE A 73 -0.08 3.24 -7.70
CA PHE A 73 -0.94 2.52 -8.64
C PHE A 73 -2.13 1.95 -7.87
N LEU A 74 -3.32 2.46 -8.15
CA LEU A 74 -4.56 1.93 -7.58
C LEU A 74 -5.06 0.77 -8.43
N VAL A 75 -5.25 -0.39 -7.82
CA VAL A 75 -5.70 -1.62 -8.49
C VAL A 75 -6.87 -2.21 -7.71
N GLU A 76 -7.84 -2.79 -8.40
CA GLU A 76 -8.95 -3.46 -7.74
C GLU A 76 -8.47 -4.68 -6.95
N GLY A 77 -8.79 -4.70 -5.66
CA GLY A 77 -8.46 -5.78 -4.76
C GLY A 77 -9.29 -7.04 -4.98
N GLY A 78 -8.95 -8.06 -4.19
CA GLY A 78 -9.60 -9.35 -4.17
C GLY A 78 -10.64 -9.48 -3.07
N THR A 79 -11.36 -10.62 -3.04
CA THR A 79 -12.33 -10.94 -1.97
C THR A 79 -11.68 -11.25 -0.63
N SER A 80 -10.36 -11.44 -0.62
CA SER A 80 -9.55 -11.68 0.57
C SER A 80 -8.21 -10.96 0.51
N ARG A 81 -7.50 -10.90 1.64
CA ARG A 81 -6.14 -10.35 1.69
C ARG A 81 -5.20 -11.10 0.75
N ILE A 82 -5.27 -12.44 0.72
CA ILE A 82 -4.38 -13.25 -0.12
C ILE A 82 -4.68 -13.08 -1.61
N ASP A 83 -5.96 -12.97 -1.98
CA ASP A 83 -6.37 -12.68 -3.36
C ASP A 83 -5.88 -11.29 -3.80
N SER A 84 -6.03 -10.29 -2.93
CA SER A 84 -5.50 -8.93 -3.17
C SER A 84 -3.99 -8.93 -3.38
N VAL A 85 -3.24 -9.63 -2.52
CA VAL A 85 -1.78 -9.76 -2.67
C VAL A 85 -1.42 -10.47 -3.97
N SER A 86 -2.12 -11.54 -4.34
CA SER A 86 -1.89 -12.27 -5.60
C SER A 86 -2.09 -11.36 -6.82
N LYS A 87 -3.14 -10.53 -6.82
CA LYS A 87 -3.37 -9.52 -7.86
C LYS A 87 -2.24 -8.49 -7.92
N GLY A 88 -1.78 -7.99 -6.77
CA GLY A 88 -0.65 -7.06 -6.70
C GLY A 88 0.67 -7.64 -7.24
N VAL A 89 0.94 -8.92 -6.98
CA VAL A 89 2.11 -9.61 -7.53
C VAL A 89 2.01 -9.71 -9.05
N LYS A 90 0.85 -10.11 -9.59
CA LYS A 90 0.61 -10.17 -11.03
C LYS A 90 0.78 -8.81 -11.69
N PHE A 91 0.28 -7.75 -11.06
CA PHE A 91 0.44 -6.38 -11.53
C PHE A 91 1.92 -6.01 -11.71
N TRP A 92 2.77 -6.29 -10.71
CA TRP A 92 4.20 -5.99 -10.82
C TRP A 92 4.93 -6.89 -11.82
N GLN A 93 4.56 -8.16 -11.93
CA GLN A 93 5.10 -9.07 -12.95
C GLN A 93 4.80 -8.62 -14.39
N GLN A 94 3.73 -7.85 -14.60
CA GLN A 94 3.36 -7.28 -15.89
C GLN A 94 3.96 -5.89 -16.12
N SER A 95 4.60 -5.29 -15.12
CA SER A 95 5.25 -3.99 -15.25
C SER A 95 6.59 -4.10 -15.97
N GLU A 96 7.01 -3.02 -16.62
CA GLU A 96 8.34 -2.92 -17.26
C GLU A 96 9.45 -2.55 -16.26
N LEU A 97 9.13 -2.43 -14.97
CA LEU A 97 10.09 -2.06 -13.93
C LEU A 97 11.03 -3.23 -13.60
N SER A 98 12.31 -2.92 -13.46
CA SER A 98 13.31 -3.85 -12.92
C SER A 98 13.47 -3.58 -11.42
N TYR A 99 13.11 -4.57 -10.60
CA TYR A 99 13.19 -4.50 -9.13
C TYR A 99 13.67 -5.85 -8.58
N ASP A 100 14.28 -5.81 -7.40
CA ASP A 100 14.84 -6.99 -6.73
C ASP A 100 13.83 -7.65 -5.79
N TYR A 101 12.97 -6.84 -5.15
CA TYR A 101 12.02 -7.31 -4.14
C TYR A 101 10.61 -6.72 -4.28
N ILE A 102 9.64 -7.49 -3.79
CA ILE A 102 8.27 -7.03 -3.53
C ILE A 102 8.06 -6.97 -2.02
N LEU A 103 7.84 -5.78 -1.48
CA LEU A 103 7.48 -5.57 -0.08
C LEU A 103 5.96 -5.56 0.08
N ILE A 104 5.43 -6.36 1.00
CA ILE A 104 4.00 -6.38 1.31
C ILE A 104 3.80 -5.74 2.68
N HIS A 105 3.03 -4.64 2.74
CA HIS A 105 2.76 -3.93 3.99
C HIS A 105 1.26 -3.71 4.19
N ASP A 106 0.76 -3.97 5.39
CA ASP A 106 -0.67 -3.83 5.68
C ASP A 106 -1.08 -2.35 5.75
N ALA A 107 -2.17 -2.00 5.06
CA ALA A 107 -2.77 -0.67 5.06
C ALA A 107 -3.19 -0.13 6.44
N ALA A 108 -3.30 -1.01 7.45
CA ALA A 108 -3.76 -0.68 8.80
C ALA A 108 -2.60 -0.55 9.81
N ARG A 109 -1.36 -0.35 9.33
CA ARG A 109 -0.14 -0.22 10.15
C ARG A 109 0.54 1.13 9.88
N PRO A 110 -0.03 2.25 10.36
CA PRO A 110 0.43 3.61 10.04
C PRO A 110 1.73 3.99 10.73
N CYS A 111 2.19 3.21 11.71
CA CYS A 111 3.35 3.53 12.53
C CYS A 111 4.66 2.89 12.01
N LEU A 112 4.71 2.52 10.73
CA LEU A 112 5.94 2.02 10.09
C LEU A 112 6.99 3.15 10.09
N ARG A 113 8.21 2.87 10.55
CA ARG A 113 9.31 3.83 10.51
C ARG A 113 10.21 3.53 9.32
N SER A 114 10.73 4.58 8.66
CA SER A 114 11.71 4.40 7.59
C SER A 114 12.96 3.64 8.06
N SER A 115 13.37 3.80 9.33
CA SER A 115 14.47 3.02 9.91
C SER A 115 14.22 1.51 9.86
N ASP A 116 12.98 1.08 10.09
CA ASP A 116 12.63 -0.34 10.15
C ASP A 116 12.65 -0.94 8.74
N VAL A 117 12.18 -0.17 7.75
CA VAL A 117 12.26 -0.54 6.32
C VAL A 117 13.71 -0.63 5.87
N GLN A 118 14.54 0.35 6.24
CA GLN A 118 15.97 0.35 5.90
C GLN A 118 16.69 -0.86 6.51
N GLN A 119 16.42 -1.18 7.78
CA GLN A 119 16.99 -2.36 8.44
C GLN A 119 16.58 -3.65 7.75
N LEU A 120 15.30 -3.78 7.36
CA LEU A 120 14.82 -4.93 6.60
C LEU A 120 15.56 -5.05 5.27
N LEU A 121 15.68 -3.97 4.50
CA LEU A 121 16.36 -3.97 3.20
C LEU A 121 17.86 -4.31 3.29
N ILE A 122 18.54 -3.91 4.37
CA ILE A 122 19.95 -4.25 4.62
C ILE A 122 20.13 -5.74 4.95
N SER A 123 19.10 -6.38 5.51
CA SER A 123 19.16 -7.79 5.92
C SER A 123 18.82 -8.80 4.80
N LEU A 124 18.39 -8.31 3.64
CA LEU A 124 18.01 -9.10 2.45
C LEU A 124 19.14 -9.18 1.43
#